data_AF-A0A0T6ALP9-F1
#
_entry.id   AF-A0A0T6ALP9-F1
#
_cell.length_a   1.000
_cell.length_b   1.000
_cell.length_c   1.000
_cell.angle_alpha   90.00
_cell.angle_beta   90.00
_cell.angle_gamma   90.00
#
_symmetry.space_group_name_H-M   'P 1'
#
loop_
_entity.id
_entity.type
_entity.pdbx_description
1 polymer ?
#
loop_
_entity_poly.entity_id
_entity_poly.type
_entity_poly.pdbx_seq_one_letter_code
_entity_poly.pdbx_strand_id
1 'polypeptide(L)' 'MTVEEAVCDMVRTTRKAGRWKPGDRFWVQVRAYTPDAVLLRFFNIETAEKLDRAYQREETPGGPGG' A
#
# COMPACT_ATOMS: atom_id res chain seq x y z
N MET A 1 1.69 10.89 5.56
CA MET A 1 0.75 9.79 5.26
C MET A 1 0.90 8.73 6.35
N THR A 2 -0.17 8.12 6.83
CA THR A 2 -0.14 7.01 7.79
C THR A 2 -0.13 5.67 7.06
N VAL A 3 0.14 4.57 7.76
CA VAL A 3 0.04 3.21 7.19
C VAL A 3 -1.38 2.92 6.70
N GLU A 4 -2.40 3.34 7.46
CA GLU A 4 -3.81 3.20 7.06
C GLU A 4 -4.10 3.95 5.76
N GLU A 5 -3.65 5.19 5.65
CA GLU A 5 -3.80 5.98 4.43
C GLU A 5 -3.08 5.32 3.23
N ALA A 6 -1.89 4.74 3.44
CA ALA A 6 -1.15 4.03 2.41
C ALA A 6 -1.89 2.77 1.92
N VAL A 7 -2.50 2.00 2.84
CA VAL A 7 -3.33 0.84 2.51
C VAL A 7 -4.55 1.27 1.70
N CYS A 8 -5.27 2.30 2.16
CA CYS A 8 -6.43 2.83 1.45
C CYS A 8 -6.09 3.35 0.06
N ASP A 9 -4.96 4.06 -0.10
CA ASP A 9 -4.49 4.56 -1.39
C ASP A 9 -4.18 3.40 -2.35
N MET A 10 -3.48 2.36 -1.88
CA MET A 10 -3.17 1.18 -2.70
C MET A 10 -4.45 0.50 -3.21
N VAL A 11 -5.43 0.28 -2.33
CA VAL A 11 -6.71 -0.33 -2.69
C VAL A 11 -7.44 0.51 -3.75
N ARG A 12 -7.53 1.83 -3.53
CA ARG A 12 -8.19 2.75 -4.48
C ARG A 12 -7.51 2.77 -5.83
N THR A 13 -6.18 2.80 -5.85
CA THR A 13 -5.38 2.85 -7.08
C THR A 13 -5.52 1.56 -7.87
N THR A 14 -5.48 0.41 -7.19
CA THR A 14 -5.63 -0.90 -7.84
C THR A 14 -7.03 -1.08 -8.43
N ARG A 15 -8.08 -0.63 -7.72
CA ARG A 15 -9.45 -0.61 -8.22
C ARG A 15 -9.60 0.28 -9.46
N LYS A 16 -9.07 1.51 -9.42
CA LYS A 16 -9.13 2.47 -10.54
C LYS A 16 -8.41 1.97 -11.79
N ALA A 17 -7.35 1.18 -11.62
CA ALA A 17 -6.60 0.58 -12.72
C ALA A 17 -7.37 -0.52 -13.48
N GLY A 18 -8.62 -0.82 -13.11
CA GLY A 18 -9.44 -1.82 -13.80
C GLY A 18 -8.95 -3.27 -13.59
N ARG A 19 -8.06 -3.49 -12.63
CA ARG A 19 -7.51 -4.82 -12.31
C ARG A 19 -8.47 -5.72 -11.54
N TRP A 20 -9.66 -5.21 -11.22
CA TRP A 20 -10.66 -5.90 -10.41
C TRP A 20 -11.85 -6.26 -11.28
N LYS A 21 -12.25 -7.53 -11.25
CA LYS A 21 -13.49 -8.01 -11.85
C LYS A 21 -14.51 -8.33 -10.75
N PRO A 22 -15.82 -8.21 -11.04
CA PRO A 22 -16.84 -8.70 -10.12
C PRO A 22 -16.60 -10.17 -9.76
N GLY A 23 -16.55 -10.49 -8.48
CA GLY A 23 -16.30 -11.84 -7.97
C GLY A 23 -14.84 -12.16 -7.67
N ASP A 24 -13.88 -11.32 -8.09
CA ASP A 24 -12.48 -11.51 -7.73
C ASP A 24 -12.27 -11.40 -6.22
N ARG A 25 -11.43 -12.29 -5.68
CA ARG A 25 -11.02 -12.28 -4.28
C ARG A 25 -9.58 -11.80 -4.17
N PHE A 26 -9.34 -10.98 -3.16
CA PHE A 26 -8.04 -10.35 -2.95
C PHE A 26 -7.56 -10.53 -1.52
N TRP A 27 -6.25 -10.64 -1.38
CA TRP A 27 -5.55 -10.51 -0.12
C TRP A 27 -4.75 -9.20 -0.15
N VAL A 28 -4.68 -8.53 1.01
CA VAL A 28 -3.74 -7.44 1.23
C VAL A 28 -2.84 -7.85 2.39
N GLN A 29 -1.54 -7.86 2.15
CA GLN A 29 -0.54 -8.06 3.18
C GLN A 29 0.16 -6.75 3.48
N VAL A 30 0.19 -6.41 4.76
CA VAL A 30 0.95 -5.28 5.29
C VAL A 30 2.11 -5.85 6.09
N ARG A 31 3.34 -5.50 5.73
CA ARG A 31 4.54 -5.87 6.50
C ARG A 31 5.23 -4.60 6.98
N ALA A 32 5.15 -4.32 8.28
CA ALA A 32 5.92 -3.25 8.89
C ALA A 32 7.37 -3.68 9.09
N TYR A 33 8.31 -2.82 8.70
CA TYR A 33 9.75 -2.98 8.98
C TYR A 33 10.20 -2.02 10.09
N THR A 34 9.64 -0.82 10.11
CA THR A 34 9.81 0.19 11.16
C THR A 34 8.43 0.80 11.48
N PRO A 35 8.29 1.60 12.55
CA PRO A 35 7.04 2.34 12.82
C PRO A 35 6.57 3.20 11.65
N ASP A 36 7.49 3.62 10.78
CA ASP A 36 7.26 4.57 9.69
C ASP A 36 7.45 3.95 8.28
N ALA A 37 7.74 2.65 8.18
CA ALA A 37 7.95 1.97 6.90
C ALA A 37 7.23 0.63 6.81
N VAL A 38 6.45 0.46 5.74
CA VAL A 38 5.71 -0.77 5.44
C VAL A 38 5.89 -1.20 3.98
N LEU A 39 5.90 -2.50 3.72
CA LEU A 39 5.65 -3.06 2.40
C LEU A 39 4.19 -3.52 2.34
N LEU A 40 3.48 -3.02 1.35
CA LEU A 40 2.13 -3.42 1.02
C LEU A 40 2.17 -4.35 -0.19
N ARG A 41 1.56 -5.52 -0.06
CA ARG A 41 1.37 -6.46 -1.17
C ARG A 41 -0.11 -6.69 -1.38
N PHE A 42 -0.54 -6.44 -2.61
CA PHE A 42 -1.88 -6.77 -3.08
C PHE A 42 -1.80 -8.00 -3.97
N PHE A 43 -2.65 -8.99 -3.71
CA PHE A 43 -2.68 -10.26 -4.44
C PHE A 43 -4.10 -10.57 -4.91
N ASN A 44 -4.28 -10.74 -6.21
CA ASN A 44 -5.51 -11.29 -6.77
C ASN A 44 -5.41 -12.82 -6.74
N ILE A 45 -6.34 -13.47 -6.03
CA ILE A 45 -6.35 -14.92 -5.86
C ILE A 45 -6.69 -15.63 -7.18
N GLU A 46 -7.51 -15.00 -8.03
CA GLU A 46 -7.98 -15.61 -9.27
C GLU A 46 -6.95 -15.51 -10.40
N THR A 47 -6.24 -14.37 -10.50
CA THR A 47 -5.27 -14.14 -11.57
C THR A 47 -3.82 -14.41 -11.16
N ALA A 48 -3.59 -14.69 -9.88
CA ALA A 48 -2.27 -14.75 -9.25
C ALA A 48 -1.42 -13.46 -9.41
N GLU A 49 -2.04 -12.37 -9.84
CA GLU A 49 -1.37 -11.08 -10.03
C GLU A 49 -0.96 -10.50 -8.68
N LYS A 50 0.27 -10.00 -8.62
CA LYS A 50 0.87 -9.36 -7.45
C LYS A 50 1.22 -7.91 -7.77
N LEU A 51 0.89 -7.03 -6.85
CA LEU A 51 1.36 -5.65 -6.86
C LEU A 51 2.00 -5.35 -5.51
N ASP A 52 3.27 -4.98 -5.53
CA ASP A 52 4.03 -4.62 -4.34
C ASP A 52 4.27 -3.11 -4.34
N ARG A 53 4.08 -2.48 -3.18
CA ARG A 53 4.37 -1.05 -2.99
C ARG A 53 5.03 -0.84 -1.63
N ALA A 54 6.25 -0.33 -1.65
CA ALA A 54 6.90 0.15 -0.44
C ALA A 54 6.34 1.52 -0.08
N TYR A 55 6.06 1.71 1.21
CA TYR A 55 5.78 2.99 1.80
C TYR A 55 6.81 3.28 2.88
N GLN A 56 7.38 4.47 2.83
CA GLN A 56 8.19 5.03 3.88
C GLN A 56 7.68 6.45 4.12
N ARG A 57 7.42 6.77 5.38
CA ARG A 57 7.17 8.15 5.75
C ARG A 57 8.45 8.93 5.50
N GLU A 58 8.38 9.93 4.61
CA GLU A 58 9.46 10.91 4.52
C GLU A 58 9.60 11.59 5.88
N GLU A 59 10.75 11.42 6.53
CA GLU A 59 11.15 12.32 7.60
C GLU A 59 11.26 13.70 6.95
N THR A 60 10.41 14.64 7.38
CA THR A 60 10.58 16.03 6.96
C THR A 60 11.99 16.43 7.41
N PRO A 61 12.91 16.85 6.50
CA PRO A 61 14.21 17.37 6.92
C PRO A 61 13.92 18.53 7.87
N GLY A 62 14.55 18.51 9.05
CA GLY A 62 14.22 19.38 10.17
C GLY A 62 13.80 20.79 9.76
N GLY A 63 12.63 21.21 10.26
CA GLY A 63 12.30 22.63 10.32
C GLY A 63 13.39 23.38 11.08
N PRO A 64 13.60 24.67 10.80
CA PRO A 64 14.70 25.43 11.36
C PRO A 64 14.44 25.64 12.87
N GLY A 65 15.19 24.94 13.71
CA GLY A 65 15.42 25.33 15.11
C GLY A 65 16.91 25.58 15.24
N GLY A 66 17.39 26.73 15.72
CA GLY A 66 16.78 27.63 16.70
C GLY A 66 17.74 27.72 17.86
#